data_AF-A0A821L2W3-F1
#
_entry.id   AF-A0A821L2W3-F1
#
_cell.length_a   1.000
_cell.length_b   1.000
_cell.length_c   1.000
_cell.angle_alpha   90.00
_cell.angle_beta   90.00
_cell.angle_gamma   90.00
#
_symmetry.space_group_name_H-M   'P 1'
#
loop_
_entity.id
_entity.type
_entity.pdbx_description
1 polymer ?
#
loop_
_entity_poly.entity_id
_entity_poly.type
_entity_poly.pdbx_seq_one_letter_code
_entity_poly.pdbx_strand_id
1 'polypeptide(L)'
;MQQQQQEELYYKLGPGQMKFIIEDRVFKAILDLRVAIIVAKYIKYNENAILKIKKMLQTYWKEGGHACQTYPNLQSHPQIKPWRDCFTSLDIPVKKYSSSVESLLKRAVKQSEPRSINRLIYLYSTMCTCYILPFSTFDMDDLSKDDTINIF
;
A
#
# COMPACT_ATOMS: atom_id res chain seq x y z
N MET A 1 -25.95 1.69 28.45
CA MET A 1 -25.23 1.85 27.18
C MET A 1 -24.17 0.77 27.11
N GLN A 2 -24.39 -0.26 26.29
CA GLN A 2 -23.41 -1.32 26.08
C GLN A 2 -22.27 -0.73 25.25
N GLN A 3 -21.05 -0.77 25.79
CA GLN A 3 -19.84 -0.53 25.01
C GLN A 3 -19.76 -1.63 23.95
N GLN A 4 -19.99 -1.28 22.68
CA GLN A 4 -19.63 -2.15 21.57
C GLN A 4 -18.11 -2.31 21.62
N GLN A 5 -17.64 -3.50 21.95
CA GLN A 5 -16.26 -3.89 21.71
C GLN A 5 -16.02 -3.81 20.20
N GLN A 6 -15.19 -2.86 19.79
CA GLN A 6 -14.64 -2.78 18.45
C GLN A 6 -13.77 -4.03 18.25
N GLU A 7 -14.14 -4.92 17.33
CA GLU A 7 -13.32 -6.08 16.98
C GLU A 7 -12.15 -5.62 16.11
N GLU A 8 -11.07 -5.17 16.76
CA GLU A 8 -9.80 -4.89 16.10
C GLU A 8 -9.06 -6.20 15.80
N LEU A 9 -8.51 -6.31 14.59
CA LEU A 9 -7.64 -7.43 14.21
C LEU A 9 -6.19 -7.09 14.55
N TYR A 10 -5.62 -7.86 15.48
CA TYR A 10 -4.31 -7.59 16.08
C TYR A 10 -3.23 -8.55 15.58
N TYR A 11 -2.11 -7.99 15.12
CA TYR A 11 -0.89 -8.75 14.84
C TYR A 11 0.29 -8.19 15.63
N LYS A 12 0.98 -9.06 16.38
CA LYS A 12 2.23 -8.73 17.08
C LYS A 12 3.41 -8.95 16.15
N LEU A 13 4.15 -7.88 15.83
CA LEU A 13 5.27 -7.93 14.89
C LEU A 13 6.61 -8.01 15.64
N GLY A 14 7.23 -9.19 15.65
CA GLY A 14 8.60 -9.38 16.18
C GLY A 14 8.69 -9.48 17.72
N PRO A 15 9.91 -9.38 18.30
CA PRO A 15 10.15 -9.59 19.73
C PRO A 15 9.68 -8.43 20.64
N GLY A 16 9.09 -7.35 20.08
CA GLY A 16 8.53 -6.19 20.81
C GLY A 16 7.00 -6.21 20.94
N GLN A 17 6.39 -5.13 21.41
CA GLN A 17 4.93 -4.95 21.49
C GLN A 17 4.31 -4.29 20.24
N MET A 18 5.07 -4.12 19.15
CA MET A 18 4.58 -3.47 17.95
C MET A 18 3.28 -4.09 17.44
N LYS A 19 2.29 -3.23 17.22
CA LYS A 19 0.94 -3.63 16.84
C LYS A 19 0.66 -3.19 15.42
N PHE A 20 0.12 -4.11 14.63
CA PHE A 20 -0.59 -3.77 13.42
C PHE A 20 -2.08 -3.99 13.68
N ILE A 21 -2.86 -2.92 13.47
CA ILE A 21 -4.28 -2.85 13.80
C ILE A 21 -5.04 -2.42 12.56
N ILE A 22 -6.11 -3.15 12.25
CA ILE A 22 -7.10 -2.74 11.26
C ILE A 22 -8.40 -2.52 12.01
N GLU A 23 -8.99 -1.34 11.85
CA GLU A 23 -10.29 -1.04 12.43
C GLU A 23 -11.39 -1.88 11.74
N ASP A 24 -12.34 -2.40 12.53
CA ASP A 24 -13.49 -3.18 12.05
C ASP A 24 -14.29 -2.48 10.93
N ARG A 25 -14.38 -1.15 11.00
CA ARG A 25 -15.05 -0.33 9.97
C ARG A 25 -14.46 -0.52 8.57
N VAL A 26 -13.17 -0.86 8.47
CA VAL A 26 -12.48 -1.10 7.19
C VAL A 26 -12.93 -2.44 6.59
N PHE A 27 -13.08 -3.49 7.41
CA PHE A 27 -13.63 -4.77 6.95
C PHE A 27 -15.09 -4.66 6.54
N LYS A 28 -15.87 -3.84 7.26
CA LYS A 28 -17.25 -3.52 6.90
C LYS A 28 -17.36 -2.74 5.59
N ALA A 29 -16.39 -1.87 5.31
CA ALA A 29 -16.30 -1.11 4.06
C ALA A 29 -15.80 -1.95 2.88
N ILE A 30 -14.97 -2.97 3.12
CA ILE A 30 -14.40 -3.85 2.10
C ILE A 30 -14.63 -5.31 2.51
N LEU A 31 -15.78 -5.87 2.11
CA LEU A 31 -16.28 -7.17 2.57
C LEU A 31 -15.29 -8.35 2.34
N ASP A 32 -14.49 -8.32 1.28
CA ASP A 32 -13.51 -9.37 0.95
C ASP A 32 -12.06 -8.88 1.15
N LEU A 33 -11.81 -7.97 2.09
CA LEU A 33 -10.48 -7.45 2.35
C LEU A 33 -9.52 -8.57 2.76
N ARG A 34 -8.44 -8.72 1.98
CA ARG A 34 -7.31 -9.59 2.32
C ARG A 34 -6.09 -8.72 2.55
N VAL A 35 -5.54 -8.79 3.76
CA VAL A 35 -4.31 -8.09 4.12
C VAL A 35 -3.20 -9.11 4.32
N ALA A 36 -2.10 -8.91 3.60
CA ALA A 36 -0.88 -9.68 3.77
C ALA A 36 0.17 -8.82 4.49
N ILE A 37 0.71 -9.35 5.59
CA ILE A 37 1.79 -8.72 6.34
C ILE A 37 3.03 -9.59 6.17
N ILE A 38 4.12 -8.99 5.70
CA ILE A 38 5.39 -9.66 5.51
C ILE A 38 6.42 -9.00 6.41
N VAL A 39 6.95 -9.76 7.37
CA VAL A 39 8.06 -9.34 8.22
C VAL A 39 9.32 -10.05 7.77
N ALA A 40 10.23 -9.31 7.15
CA ALA A 40 11.53 -9.80 6.75
C ALA A 40 12.60 -9.31 7.73
N LYS A 41 13.40 -10.24 8.28
CA LYS A 41 14.48 -9.94 9.23
C LYS A 41 15.82 -10.28 8.61
N TYR A 42 16.87 -9.63 9.11
CA TYR A 42 18.25 -9.87 8.68
C TYR A 42 18.47 -9.64 7.18
N ILE A 43 17.76 -8.66 6.61
CA ILE A 43 17.94 -8.26 5.21
C ILE A 43 19.33 -7.65 5.06
N LYS A 44 20.15 -8.24 4.18
CA LYS A 44 21.46 -7.71 3.83
C LYS A 44 21.39 -6.95 2.52
N TYR A 45 22.22 -5.91 2.39
CA TYR A 45 22.37 -5.21 1.13
C TYR A 45 22.87 -6.16 0.04
N ASN A 46 22.22 -6.10 -1.12
CA ASN A 46 22.60 -6.85 -2.30
C ASN A 46 22.37 -5.97 -3.54
N GLU A 47 23.47 -5.51 -4.15
CA GLU A 47 23.43 -4.60 -5.30
C GLU A 47 22.73 -5.22 -6.51
N ASN A 48 22.98 -6.51 -6.80
CA ASN A 48 22.33 -7.22 -7.90
C ASN A 48 20.81 -7.31 -7.70
N ALA A 49 20.35 -7.52 -6.46
CA ALA A 49 18.93 -7.52 -6.13
C ALA A 49 18.31 -6.13 -6.34
N ILE A 50 19.00 -5.06 -5.93
CA ILE A 50 18.54 -3.69 -6.17
C ILE A 50 18.45 -3.38 -7.67
N LEU A 51 19.46 -3.76 -8.45
CA LEU A 51 19.42 -3.57 -9.91
C LEU A 51 18.27 -4.33 -10.56
N LYS A 52 18.00 -5.57 -10.11
CA LYS A 52 16.85 -6.37 -10.57
C LYS A 52 15.52 -5.66 -10.26
N ILE A 53 15.34 -5.17 -9.04
CA ILE A 53 14.12 -4.46 -8.63
C ILE A 53 13.95 -3.16 -9.43
N LYS A 54 15.02 -2.41 -9.70
CA LYS A 54 14.96 -1.20 -10.53
C LYS A 54 14.51 -1.51 -11.97
N LYS A 55 15.03 -2.57 -12.58
CA LYS A 55 14.61 -3.02 -13.90
C LYS A 55 13.12 -3.42 -13.90
N MET A 56 12.71 -4.22 -12.92
CA MET A 56 11.30 -4.57 -12.74
C MET A 56 10.43 -3.31 -12.55
N LEU A 57 10.87 -2.35 -11.76
CA LEU A 57 10.14 -1.10 -11.54
C LEU A 57 9.94 -0.35 -12.85
N GLN A 58 10.97 -0.22 -13.69
CA GLN A 58 10.84 0.46 -14.99
C GLN A 58 9.80 -0.22 -15.89
N THR A 59 9.82 -1.56 -15.94
CA THR A 59 8.83 -2.34 -16.68
C THR A 59 7.43 -2.10 -16.15
N TYR A 60 7.19 -2.38 -14.86
CA TYR A 60 5.86 -2.30 -14.28
C TYR A 60 5.35 -0.87 -14.14
N TRP A 61 6.23 0.13 -14.04
CA TRP A 61 5.83 1.54 -14.09
C TRP A 61 5.13 1.87 -15.41
N LYS A 62 5.73 1.43 -16.52
CA LYS A 62 5.12 1.60 -17.85
C LYS A 62 3.85 0.77 -17.97
N GLU A 63 3.90 -0.51 -17.64
CA GLU A 63 2.75 -1.41 -17.77
C GLU A 63 1.56 -0.96 -16.91
N GLY A 64 1.79 -0.62 -15.64
CA GLY A 64 0.77 -0.11 -14.74
C GLY A 64 0.17 1.21 -15.22
N GLY A 65 1.01 2.12 -15.75
CA GLY A 65 0.55 3.36 -16.38
C GLY A 65 -0.37 3.11 -17.58
N HIS A 66 0.03 2.22 -18.49
CA HIS A 66 -0.78 1.85 -19.67
C HIS A 66 -2.06 1.11 -19.29
N ALA A 67 -2.00 0.19 -18.32
CA ALA A 67 -3.17 -0.53 -17.81
C ALA A 67 -4.24 0.42 -17.26
N CYS A 68 -3.86 1.60 -16.77
CA CYS A 68 -4.80 2.61 -16.31
C CYS A 68 -5.46 3.39 -17.46
N GLN A 69 -4.82 3.45 -18.63
CA GLN A 69 -5.32 4.18 -19.80
C GLN A 69 -6.37 3.40 -20.59
N THR A 70 -6.55 2.11 -20.33
CA THR A 70 -7.61 1.28 -20.94
C THR A 70 -9.00 1.57 -20.36
N TYR A 71 -9.08 2.37 -19.29
CA TYR A 71 -10.32 2.79 -18.65
C TYR A 71 -10.58 4.28 -18.90
N PRO A 72 -11.84 4.77 -18.84
CA PRO A 72 -12.17 6.18 -19.07
C PRO A 72 -11.39 7.16 -18.17
N ASN A 73 -11.04 6.72 -16.96
CA ASN A 73 -10.14 7.43 -16.06
C ASN A 73 -9.53 6.46 -15.04
N LEU A 74 -8.44 6.87 -14.39
CA LEU A 74 -7.75 6.08 -13.38
C LEU A 74 -8.68 5.64 -12.23
N GLN A 75 -9.60 6.51 -11.80
CA GLN A 75 -10.49 6.23 -10.67
C GLN A 75 -11.50 5.13 -10.98
N SER A 76 -11.81 4.89 -12.26
CA SER A 76 -12.70 3.83 -12.71
C SER A 76 -12.02 2.46 -12.84
N HIS A 77 -10.70 2.38 -12.67
CA HIS A 77 -9.97 1.12 -12.71
C HIS A 77 -10.49 0.16 -11.62
N PRO A 78 -10.77 -1.13 -11.93
CA PRO A 78 -11.43 -2.07 -11.01
C PRO A 78 -10.65 -2.33 -9.73
N GLN A 79 -9.33 -2.18 -9.76
CA GLN A 79 -8.47 -2.31 -8.57
C GLN A 79 -8.24 -0.99 -7.81
N ILE A 80 -8.71 0.15 -8.33
CA ILE A 80 -8.60 1.47 -7.67
C ILE A 80 -9.94 1.89 -7.08
N LYS A 81 -11.03 1.68 -7.81
CA LYS A 81 -12.38 2.08 -7.40
C LYS A 81 -12.77 1.57 -5.99
N PRO A 82 -12.54 0.30 -5.60
CA PRO A 82 -12.92 -0.19 -4.28
C PRO A 82 -12.28 0.59 -3.12
N TRP A 83 -11.05 1.08 -3.31
CA TRP A 83 -10.37 1.90 -2.29
C TRP A 83 -10.99 3.30 -2.18
N ARG A 84 -11.46 3.86 -3.30
CA ARG A 84 -12.18 5.15 -3.28
C ARG A 84 -13.56 4.99 -2.65
N ASP A 85 -14.25 3.89 -2.93
CA ASP A 85 -15.54 3.57 -2.32
C ASP A 85 -15.38 3.39 -0.81
N CYS A 86 -14.33 2.66 -0.37
CA CYS A 86 -13.97 2.52 1.04
C CYS A 86 -13.67 3.87 1.70
N PHE A 87 -12.82 4.71 1.10
CA PHE A 87 -12.56 6.04 1.65
C PHE A 87 -13.84 6.87 1.75
N THR A 88 -14.73 6.76 0.77
CA THR A 88 -16.02 7.46 0.78
C THR A 88 -16.94 6.95 1.90
N SER A 89 -17.02 5.63 2.12
CA SER A 89 -17.84 5.04 3.20
C SER A 89 -17.30 5.33 4.60
N LEU A 90 -16.02 5.71 4.70
CA LEU A 90 -15.34 6.10 5.93
C LEU A 90 -15.27 7.61 6.12
N ASP A 91 -16.02 8.38 5.32
CA ASP A 91 -16.03 9.85 5.32
C ASP A 91 -14.64 10.50 5.08
N ILE A 92 -13.73 9.77 4.43
CA ILE A 92 -12.40 10.25 4.05
C ILE A 92 -12.51 11.02 2.73
N PRO A 93 -12.13 12.31 2.67
CA PRO A 93 -12.25 13.10 1.45
C PRO A 93 -11.33 12.60 0.32
N VAL A 94 -11.88 11.80 -0.61
CA VAL A 94 -11.17 11.17 -1.74
C VAL A 94 -10.55 12.14 -2.77
N LYS A 95 -10.81 13.44 -2.63
CA LYS A 95 -10.16 14.52 -3.39
C LYS A 95 -8.86 14.98 -2.73
N LYS A 96 -8.78 14.91 -1.40
CA LYS A 96 -7.62 15.31 -0.59
C LYS A 96 -6.70 14.13 -0.29
N TYR A 97 -7.29 12.97 -0.02
CA TYR A 97 -6.59 11.74 0.29
C TYR A 97 -6.86 10.72 -0.82
N SER A 98 -5.83 9.99 -1.23
CA SER A 98 -5.96 8.90 -2.20
C SER A 98 -5.12 7.74 -1.75
N SER A 99 -5.50 6.54 -2.18
CA SER A 99 -4.72 5.34 -1.86
C SER A 99 -3.31 5.44 -2.43
N SER A 100 -2.40 4.72 -1.80
CA SER A 100 -0.98 4.72 -2.11
C SER A 100 -0.72 4.32 -3.58
N VAL A 101 -1.49 3.33 -4.07
CA VAL A 101 -1.53 2.89 -5.47
C VAL A 101 -2.16 3.93 -6.42
N GLU A 102 -3.24 4.62 -6.04
CA GLU A 102 -3.84 5.68 -6.88
C GLU A 102 -2.84 6.82 -7.08
N SER A 103 -2.19 7.28 -6.00
CA SER A 103 -1.16 8.32 -6.06
C SER A 103 0.05 7.91 -6.92
N LEU A 104 0.45 6.64 -6.86
CA LEU A 104 1.56 6.14 -7.65
C LEU A 104 1.20 6.07 -9.14
N LEU A 105 0.04 5.52 -9.48
CA LEU A 105 -0.40 5.35 -10.87
C LEU A 105 -0.77 6.68 -11.53
N LYS A 106 -1.29 7.67 -10.79
CA LYS A 106 -1.42 9.06 -11.29
C LYS A 106 -0.09 9.61 -11.80
N ARG A 107 1.02 9.25 -11.14
CA ARG A 107 2.35 9.65 -11.59
C ARG A 107 2.80 8.80 -12.77
N ALA A 108 2.60 7.49 -12.72
CA ALA A 108 2.98 6.59 -13.82
C ALA A 108 2.30 6.92 -15.15
N VAL A 109 1.05 7.37 -15.13
CA VAL A 109 0.34 7.83 -16.34
C VAL A 109 0.97 9.10 -16.94
N LYS A 110 1.59 9.95 -16.12
CA LYS A 110 2.11 11.26 -16.53
C LYS A 110 3.61 11.28 -16.79
N GLN A 111 4.35 10.36 -16.17
CA GLN A 111 5.81 10.35 -16.15
C GLN A 111 6.29 9.04 -16.76
N SER A 112 7.21 9.12 -17.71
CA SER A 112 7.79 7.94 -18.38
C SER A 112 8.61 7.07 -17.42
N GLU A 113 9.11 7.63 -16.33
CA GLU A 113 9.98 6.96 -15.39
C GLU A 113 9.62 7.25 -13.92
N PRO A 114 9.83 6.27 -13.02
CA PRO A 114 9.67 6.45 -11.59
C PRO A 114 10.73 7.41 -11.02
N ARG A 115 10.37 8.17 -9.98
CA ARG A 115 11.37 8.90 -9.20
C ARG A 115 12.24 7.93 -8.41
N SER A 116 13.55 8.18 -8.43
CA SER A 116 14.50 7.49 -7.57
C SER A 116 14.61 8.20 -6.23
N ILE A 117 14.24 7.54 -5.12
CA ILE A 117 14.29 8.13 -3.77
C ILE A 117 15.18 7.29 -2.85
N ASN A 118 14.82 6.03 -2.62
CA ASN A 118 15.52 5.09 -1.76
C ASN A 118 15.22 3.63 -2.18
N ARG A 119 15.82 2.65 -1.50
CA ARG A 119 15.69 1.23 -1.88
C ARG A 119 14.33 0.63 -1.53
N LEU A 120 13.77 0.97 -0.37
CA LEU A 120 12.44 0.50 0.05
C LEU A 120 11.35 1.01 -0.90
N ILE A 121 11.47 2.25 -1.38
CA ILE A 121 10.51 2.81 -2.32
C ILE A 121 10.54 2.09 -3.67
N TYR A 122 11.66 1.47 -4.07
CA TYR A 122 11.69 0.67 -5.28
C TYR A 122 10.82 -0.57 -5.11
N LEU A 123 10.98 -1.31 -4.02
CA LEU A 123 10.13 -2.45 -3.72
C LEU A 123 8.66 -2.03 -3.64
N TYR A 124 8.38 -0.98 -2.88
CA TYR A 124 7.03 -0.45 -2.73
C TYR A 124 6.40 -0.11 -4.09
N SER A 125 7.14 0.62 -4.92
CA SER A 125 6.61 1.13 -6.17
C SER A 125 6.41 0.00 -7.15
N THR A 126 7.35 -0.95 -7.20
CA THR A 126 7.28 -2.13 -8.07
C THR A 126 6.07 -2.99 -7.73
N MET A 127 5.83 -3.26 -6.45
CA MET A 127 4.68 -4.07 -6.03
C MET A 127 3.35 -3.36 -6.34
N CYS A 128 3.26 -2.06 -6.05
CA CYS A 128 2.07 -1.27 -6.35
C CYS A 128 1.76 -1.25 -7.85
N THR A 129 2.77 -1.07 -8.72
CA THR A 129 2.53 -0.98 -10.17
C THR A 129 2.35 -2.34 -10.84
N CYS A 130 3.03 -3.39 -10.34
CA CYS A 130 2.91 -4.75 -10.87
C CYS A 130 1.54 -5.35 -10.59
N TYR A 131 0.99 -5.15 -9.39
CA TYR A 131 -0.25 -5.80 -8.97
C TYR A 131 -1.45 -4.86 -8.85
N ILE A 132 -1.23 -3.54 -8.99
CA ILE A 132 -2.25 -2.50 -8.81
C ILE A 132 -2.99 -2.71 -7.48
N LEU A 133 -2.22 -2.77 -6.39
CA LEU A 133 -2.73 -2.88 -5.03
C LEU A 133 -2.06 -1.85 -4.13
N PRO A 134 -2.74 -1.32 -3.09
CA PRO A 134 -2.07 -0.52 -2.09
C PRO A 134 -1.10 -1.40 -1.33
N PHE A 135 0.13 -0.91 -1.25
CA PHE A 135 1.18 -1.51 -0.46
C PHE A 135 1.77 -0.42 0.43
N SER A 136 2.42 -0.81 1.53
CA SER A 136 3.21 0.08 2.37
C SER A 136 4.41 -0.69 2.90
N THR A 137 5.48 0.02 3.22
CA THR A 137 6.72 -0.56 3.76
C THR A 137 7.17 0.26 4.94
N PHE A 138 7.63 -0.42 5.99
CA PHE A 138 8.20 0.20 7.17
C PHE A 138 9.56 -0.42 7.43
N ASP A 139 10.54 0.41 7.82
CA ASP A 139 11.79 -0.10 8.37
C ASP A 139 11.55 -0.44 9.83
N MET A 140 11.79 -1.69 10.21
CA MET A 140 11.54 -2.15 11.58
C MET A 140 12.53 -1.53 12.57
N ASP A 141 13.69 -1.06 12.10
CA ASP A 141 14.70 -0.40 12.94
C ASP A 141 14.32 1.06 13.23
N ASP A 142 13.48 1.68 12.38
CA ASP A 142 12.94 3.03 12.59
C ASP A 142 11.72 3.06 13.51
N LEU A 143 11.09 1.91 13.75
CA LEU A 143 9.90 1.79 14.58
C LEU A 143 10.24 1.48 16.04
N SER A 144 9.60 2.19 16.96
CA SER A 144 9.70 1.95 18.40
C SER A 144 8.94 0.68 18.81
N LYS A 145 9.28 0.14 19.99
CA LYS A 145 8.64 -1.09 20.52
C LYS A 145 7.14 -0.92 20.81
N ASP A 146 6.68 0.32 20.96
CA ASP A 146 5.30 0.67 21.31
C ASP A 146 4.55 1.31 20.13
N ASP A 147 5.20 1.40 18.97
CA ASP A 147 4.58 1.95 17.77
C ASP A 147 3.42 1.06 17.30
N THR A 148 2.39 1.74 16.78
CA THR A 148 1.20 1.11 16.25
C THR A 148 0.99 1.56 14.80
N ILE A 149 0.81 0.58 13.92
CA ILE A 149 0.48 0.79 12.51
C ILE A 149 -1.03 0.55 12.37
N ASN A 150 -1.77 1.62 12.08
CA ASN A 150 -3.23 1.58 11.96
C ASN A 150 -3.67 1.67 10.49
N ILE A 151 -4.65 0.86 10.12
CA ILE A 151 -5.43 1.02 8.89
C ILE A 151 -6.86 1.42 9.29
N PHE A 152 -7.30 2.55 8.75
CA PHE A 152 -8.55 3.25 9.10
C PHE A 152 -9.42 3.54 7.89
#